data_AF-A0A9W8CI74-F1
#
_entry.id   AF-A0A9W8CI74-F1
#
_cell.length_a   1.000
_cell.length_b   1.000
_cell.length_c   1.000
_cell.angle_alpha   90.00
_cell.angle_beta   90.00
_cell.angle_gamma   90.00
#
_symmetry.space_group_name_H-M   'P 1'
#
loop_
_entity.id
_entity.type
_entity.pdbx_description
1 polymer ?
#
loop_
_entity_poly.entity_id
_entity_poly.type
_entity_poly.pdbx_seq_one_letter_code
_entity_poly.pdbx_strand_id
1 'polypeptide(L)'
;MMKLLPPKPEPPSDGDCCLSGCEFCVWDLYDEDMREYQKQAGIVRQSFEDQGKEVPEQLRPENIRDAVDPTMRAFLDMEREMAIKIQQEEQENDGSDN
;
A
#
# COMPACT_ATOMS: atom_id res chain seq x y z
N MET A 1 17.55 -17.69 3.55
CA MET A 1 17.13 -18.14 2.20
C MET A 1 16.62 -16.92 1.46
N MET A 2 17.18 -16.62 0.29
CA MET A 2 16.75 -15.47 -0.52
C MET A 2 15.45 -15.88 -1.20
N LYS A 3 14.31 -15.33 -0.74
CA LYS A 3 13.02 -15.54 -1.39
C LYS A 3 13.09 -14.88 -2.76
N LEU A 4 12.99 -15.67 -3.83
CA LEU A 4 12.89 -15.16 -5.19
C LEU A 4 11.51 -14.51 -5.34
N LEU A 5 11.50 -13.24 -5.73
CA LEU A 5 10.26 -12.54 -6.03
C LEU A 5 9.71 -13.12 -7.35
N PRO A 6 8.44 -13.58 -7.39
CA PRO A 6 7.83 -13.98 -8.65
C PRO A 6 7.72 -12.77 -9.60
N PRO A 7 7.65 -12.98 -10.93
CA PRO A 7 7.37 -11.89 -11.85
C PRO A 7 6.03 -11.24 -11.52
N LYS A 8 5.92 -9.92 -11.73
CA LYS A 8 4.67 -9.20 -11.54
C LYS A 8 3.62 -9.76 -12.51
N PRO A 9 2.42 -10.16 -12.04
CA PRO A 9 1.34 -10.60 -12.90
C PRO A 9 0.97 -9.53 -13.94
N GLU A 10 0.67 -9.96 -15.16
CA GLU A 10 0.16 -9.09 -16.22
C GLU A 10 -1.37 -9.03 -16.13
N PRO A 11 -1.98 -7.84 -16.34
CA PRO A 11 -3.43 -7.73 -16.34
C PRO A 11 -4.03 -8.50 -17.53
N PRO A 12 -5.23 -9.09 -17.37
CA PRO A 12 -5.93 -9.72 -18.48
C PRO A 12 -6.31 -8.70 -19.56
N SER A 13 -6.36 -9.16 -20.80
CA SER A 13 -6.76 -8.32 -21.94
C SER A 13 -8.27 -8.12 -21.97
N ASP A 14 -8.73 -7.06 -22.65
CA ASP A 14 -10.16 -6.76 -22.80
C ASP A 14 -10.98 -7.93 -23.40
N GLY A 15 -10.34 -8.79 -24.21
CA GLY A 15 -10.95 -9.98 -24.80
C GLY A 15 -11.00 -11.21 -23.89
N ASP A 16 -10.29 -11.21 -22.77
CA ASP A 16 -10.22 -12.36 -21.85
C ASP A 16 -11.40 -12.37 -20.86
N CYS A 17 -12.03 -11.21 -20.64
CA CYS A 17 -13.20 -11.09 -19.79
C CYS A 17 -14.47 -11.45 -20.57
N CYS A 18 -15.15 -12.54 -20.18
CA CYS A 18 -16.37 -13.01 -20.82
C CYS A 18 -17.59 -12.08 -20.65
N LEU A 19 -17.51 -11.10 -19.73
CA LEU A 19 -18.55 -10.12 -19.36
C LEU A 19 -19.94 -10.72 -19.03
N SER A 20 -20.01 -12.02 -18.82
CA SER A 20 -21.26 -12.78 -18.67
C SER A 20 -21.42 -13.42 -17.29
N GLY A 21 -20.57 -13.04 -16.33
CA GLY A 21 -20.57 -13.61 -14.98
C GLY A 21 -20.11 -15.06 -14.94
N CYS A 22 -18.93 -15.35 -15.52
CA CYS A 22 -18.32 -16.67 -15.47
C CYS A 22 -18.00 -17.09 -14.01
N GLU A 23 -18.04 -18.40 -13.72
CA GLU A 23 -17.76 -18.96 -12.38
C GLU A 23 -16.35 -18.60 -11.88
N PHE A 24 -15.38 -18.56 -12.78
CA PHE A 24 -14.03 -18.06 -12.53
C PHE A 24 -13.82 -16.77 -13.34
N CYS A 25 -13.82 -15.63 -12.65
CA CYS A 25 -13.51 -14.36 -13.30
C CYS A 25 -12.00 -14.23 -13.47
N VAL A 26 -11.55 -13.87 -14.67
CA VAL A 26 -10.13 -13.63 -14.95
C VAL A 26 -9.56 -12.50 -14.07
N TRP A 27 -10.39 -11.51 -13.72
CA TRP A 27 -10.01 -10.43 -12.81
C TRP A 27 -9.84 -10.91 -11.37
N ASP A 28 -10.66 -11.86 -10.91
CA ASP A 28 -10.51 -12.41 -9.56
C ASP A 28 -9.22 -13.21 -9.44
N LEU A 29 -8.89 -14.02 -10.46
CA LEU A 29 -7.63 -14.76 -10.53
C LEU A 29 -6.43 -13.81 -10.57
N TYR A 30 -6.48 -12.76 -11.40
CA TYR A 30 -5.44 -11.73 -11.45
C TYR A 30 -5.26 -11.03 -10.09
N ASP A 31 -6.36 -10.68 -9.40
CA ASP A 31 -6.31 -10.06 -8.08
C ASP A 31 -5.72 -11.00 -7.02
N GLU A 32 -6.00 -12.29 -7.07
CA GLU A 32 -5.36 -13.30 -6.22
C GLU A 32 -3.84 -13.36 -6.46
N ASP A 33 -3.42 -13.48 -7.72
CA ASP A 33 -2.01 -13.50 -8.11
C ASP A 33 -1.29 -12.21 -7.68
N MET A 34 -1.93 -11.06 -7.89
CA MET A 34 -1.42 -9.75 -7.48
C MET A 34 -1.29 -9.62 -5.96
N ARG A 35 -2.25 -10.13 -5.19
CA ARG A 35 -2.18 -10.15 -3.72
C ARG A 35 -0.99 -10.96 -3.22
N GLU A 36 -0.75 -12.14 -3.80
CA GLU A 36 0.40 -12.96 -3.42
C GLU A 36 1.73 -12.29 -3.85
N TYR A 37 1.79 -11.69 -5.04
CA TYR A 37 2.95 -10.91 -5.48
C TYR A 37 3.26 -9.76 -4.49
N GLN A 38 2.27 -8.95 -4.13
CA GLN A 38 2.43 -7.82 -3.20
C GLN A 38 2.93 -8.27 -1.82
N LYS A 39 2.44 -9.40 -1.33
CA LYS A 39 2.89 -9.99 -0.06
C LYS A 39 4.37 -10.39 -0.11
N GLN A 40 4.80 -11.07 -1.18
CA GLN A 40 6.21 -11.43 -1.33
C GLN A 40 7.08 -10.19 -1.56
N ALA A 41 6.60 -9.22 -2.34
CA ALA A 41 7.27 -7.93 -2.56
C ALA A 41 7.48 -7.17 -1.25
N GLY A 42 6.48 -7.15 -0.36
CA GLY A 42 6.59 -6.56 0.96
C GLY A 42 7.67 -7.20 1.83
N ILE A 43 7.77 -8.53 1.84
CA ILE A 43 8.81 -9.27 2.57
C ILE A 43 10.20 -8.94 2.02
N VAL A 44 10.35 -8.94 0.69
CA VAL A 44 11.62 -8.64 0.05
C VAL A 44 12.02 -7.19 0.33
N ARG A 45 11.11 -6.23 0.18
CA ARG A 45 11.30 -4.81 0.53
C ARG A 45 11.79 -4.65 1.97
N GLN A 46 11.11 -5.28 2.93
CA GLN A 46 11.51 -5.22 4.34
C GLN A 46 12.95 -5.74 4.54
N SER A 47 13.32 -6.81 3.83
CA SER A 47 14.70 -7.31 3.90
C SER A 47 15.76 -6.35 3.34
N PHE A 48 15.41 -5.49 2.39
CA PHE A 48 16.29 -4.43 1.89
C PHE A 48 16.41 -3.28 2.91
N GLU A 49 15.30 -2.90 3.53
CA GLU A 49 15.24 -1.88 4.59
C GLU A 49 16.05 -2.29 5.81
N ASP A 50 15.91 -3.53 6.27
CA ASP A 50 16.67 -4.10 7.41
C ASP A 50 18.18 -4.14 7.12
N GLN A 51 18.56 -4.30 5.86
CA GLN A 51 19.95 -4.29 5.41
C GLN A 51 20.49 -2.87 5.13
N GLY A 52 19.66 -1.83 5.27
CA GLY A 52 20.01 -0.46 4.94
C GLY A 52 20.37 -0.26 3.47
N LYS A 53 19.88 -1.13 2.58
CA LYS A 53 20.11 -1.05 1.13
C LYS A 53 18.96 -0.33 0.45
N GLU A 54 19.25 0.35 -0.65
CA GLU A 54 18.22 1.02 -1.44
C GLU A 54 17.20 0.00 -1.98
N VAL A 55 15.92 0.27 -1.74
CA VAL A 55 14.82 -0.55 -2.24
C VAL A 55 14.68 -0.32 -3.76
N PRO A 56 14.72 -1.40 -4.57
CA PRO A 56 14.47 -1.32 -6.02
C PRO A 56 13.11 -0.67 -6.32
N GLU A 57 13.05 0.15 -7.37
CA GLU A 57 11.83 0.90 -7.77
C GLU A 57 10.61 -0.02 -7.92
N GLN A 58 10.79 -1.24 -8.43
CA GLN A 58 9.72 -2.23 -8.62
C GLN A 58 9.06 -2.71 -7.31
N LEU A 59 9.76 -2.53 -6.18
CA LEU A 59 9.32 -2.91 -4.84
C LEU A 59 8.84 -1.71 -4.02
N ARG A 60 9.00 -0.49 -4.54
CA ARG A 60 8.45 0.68 -3.88
C ARG A 60 6.93 0.60 -3.99
N PRO A 61 6.19 0.72 -2.88
CA PRO A 61 4.74 0.80 -2.97
C PRO A 61 4.41 2.01 -3.84
N GLU A 62 3.54 1.85 -4.85
CA GLU A 62 2.92 3.01 -5.47
C GLU A 62 2.36 3.85 -4.33
N ASN A 63 2.76 5.12 -4.25
CA ASN A 63 2.35 5.99 -3.16
C ASN A 63 0.83 5.97 -3.10
N ILE A 64 0.27 5.27 -2.11
CA ILE A 64 -1.18 5.16 -1.98
C ILE A 64 -1.76 6.57 -1.85
N ARG A 65 -1.06 7.51 -1.18
CA ARG A 65 -1.40 8.95 -1.11
C ARG A 65 -1.49 9.65 -2.47
N ASP A 66 -0.75 9.18 -3.47
CA ASP A 66 -0.79 9.68 -4.84
C ASP A 66 -1.81 8.90 -5.70
N ALA A 67 -2.21 7.70 -5.27
CA ALA A 67 -3.22 6.85 -5.92
C ALA A 67 -4.65 7.07 -5.40
N VAL A 68 -4.85 7.71 -4.24
CA VAL A 68 -6.18 8.15 -3.79
C VAL A 68 -6.57 9.46 -4.48
N ASP A 69 -7.87 9.62 -4.75
CA ASP A 69 -8.44 10.88 -5.25
C ASP A 69 -7.99 12.07 -4.37
N PRO A 70 -7.69 13.25 -4.96
CA PRO A 70 -7.26 14.44 -4.22
C PRO A 70 -8.16 14.80 -3.02
N THR A 71 -9.44 14.50 -3.10
CA THR A 71 -10.42 14.68 -2.02
C THR A 71 -10.10 13.78 -0.83
N MET A 72 -9.87 12.48 -1.07
CA MET A 72 -9.52 11.51 -0.04
C MET A 72 -8.16 11.83 0.59
N ARG A 73 -7.21 12.34 -0.20
CA ARG A 73 -5.91 12.80 0.31
C ARG A 73 -6.06 13.96 1.29
N ALA A 74 -6.88 14.96 0.95
CA ALA A 74 -7.12 16.10 1.83
C ALA A 74 -7.74 15.67 3.18
N PHE A 75 -8.64 14.70 3.15
CA PHE A 75 -9.22 14.13 4.38
C PHE A 75 -8.16 13.45 5.26
N LEU A 76 -7.32 12.58 4.70
CA LEU A 76 -6.25 11.89 5.43
C LEU A 76 -5.21 12.86 6.03
N ASP A 77 -4.93 13.95 5.33
CA ASP A 77 -4.00 14.98 5.79
C ASP A 77 -4.60 15.77 6.96
N MET A 78 -5.87 16.14 6.88
CA MET A 78 -6.58 16.81 7.95
C MET A 78 -6.70 15.94 9.22
N GLU A 79 -7.01 14.65 9.08
CA GLU A 79 -7.06 13.71 10.21
C GLU A 79 -5.71 13.61 10.94
N ARG A 80 -4.61 13.54 10.17
CA ARG A 80 -3.26 13.52 10.73
C ARG A 80 -2.94 14.80 11.48
N GLU A 81 -3.27 15.96 10.89
CA GLU A 81 -3.05 17.25 11.52
C GLU A 81 -3.84 17.40 12.82
N MET A 82 -5.09 16.95 12.85
CA MET A 82 -5.94 16.99 14.04
C MET A 82 -5.36 16.12 15.16
N ALA A 83 -4.91 14.90 14.84
CA ALA A 83 -4.30 14.01 15.82
C ALA A 83 -3.03 14.62 16.47
N ILE A 84 -2.21 15.32 15.67
CA ILE A 84 -1.01 16.01 16.18
C ILE A 84 -1.40 17.16 17.12
N LYS A 85 -2.41 17.96 16.75
CA LYS A 85 -2.88 19.08 17.58
C LYS A 85 -3.44 18.61 18.91
N ILE A 86 -4.26 17.56 18.91
CA ILE A 86 -4.81 16.96 20.14
C ILE A 86 -3.67 16.53 21.07
N GLN A 87 -2.62 15.88 20.54
CA GLN A 87 -1.47 15.47 21.34
C GLN A 87 -0.65 16.66 21.88
N GLN A 88 -0.58 17.76 21.15
CA GLN A 88 0.11 18.98 21.60
C GLN A 88 -0.66 19.69 22.71
N GLU A 89 -1.98 19.79 22.58
CA GLU A 89 -2.86 20.38 23.60
C GLU A 89 -2.85 19.57 24.90
N GLU A 90 -2.77 18.23 24.84
CA GLU A 90 -2.61 17.38 26.02
C GLU A 90 -1.27 17.62 26.75
N GLN A 91 -0.18 17.85 26.01
CA GLN A 91 1.15 18.11 26.60
C GLN A 91 1.28 19.52 27.18
N GLU A 92 0.61 20.51 26.60
CA GLU A 92 0.58 21.89 27.14
C GLU A 92 -0.26 21.98 28.42
N ASN A 93 -1.33 21.19 28.54
CA ASN A 93 -2.18 21.18 29.74
C ASN A 93 -1.57 20.43 30.94
N ASP A 94 -0.72 19.42 30.71
CA ASP A 94 -0.01 18.69 31.80
C ASP A 94 1.12 19.54 32.43
N GLY A 95 1.61 20.57 31.73
CA GLY A 95 2.67 21.47 32.21
C GLY A 95 2.19 22.69 33.03
N SER A 96 0.88 22.87 33.22
CA SER A 96 0.30 24.06 33.88
C SER A 96 -0.08 23.87 35.36
N ASP A 97 0.07 22.68 35.93
CA ASP A 97 -0.06 22.45 37.38
C ASP A 97 1.33 22.47 38.04
N ASN A 98 1.87 23.66 38.30
CA ASN A 98 3.04 23.87 39.18
C ASN A 98 2.89 25.15 40.01
#